data_AF-A0A850MAZ4-F1
#
_entry.id   AF-A0A850MAZ4-F1
#
_cell.length_a   1.000
_cell.length_b   1.000
_cell.length_c   1.000
_cell.angle_alpha   90.00
_cell.angle_beta   90.00
_cell.angle_gamma   90.00
#
_symmetry.space_group_name_H-M   'P 1'
#
loop_
_entity.id
_entity.type
_entity.pdbx_description
1 polymer ?
#
loop_
_entity_poly.entity_id
_entity_poly.type
_entity_poly.pdbx_seq_one_letter_code
_entity_poly.pdbx_strand_id
1 'polypeptide(L)'
;MKDNVEVNRRSVSISDGLIKLLQEKGFKANQPPPPGNYITFSQTRGVKESEMEQNQYRLEIPNWRIILPPHLSHKYVAVRSGVGSYGWSGTIGIKDIGATIILGSVVTSAKLEPTEPIPPEESFCDNCRICTLACASKYLVRNEETSVVLGGKKFTHCARRTKLRCQLVCGGFSGLEQNGKWSTWSPGRYQLPDDDKKMFSVIATAVKNYQKWPENTSPEYKSPFRGLRLTCAFCQLVCFGNKKETAENYKSLKNSGCLIQEEDGDFIILPADEAKEYFESINPKHRKLYEGRKKKQLKVINR
;
A
#
# COMPACT_ATOMS: atom_id res chain seq x y z
N MET A 1 17.41 -8.05 3.50
CA MET A 1 16.32 -7.95 4.49
C MET A 1 16.70 -7.25 5.81
N LYS A 2 17.97 -7.31 6.27
CA LYS A 2 18.41 -6.61 7.50
C LYS A 2 18.21 -5.08 7.47
N ASP A 3 18.28 -4.49 6.28
CA ASP A 3 18.25 -3.02 6.10
C ASP A 3 16.87 -2.39 6.36
N ASN A 4 15.79 -2.95 5.82
CA ASN A 4 14.44 -2.40 6.00
C ASN A 4 13.92 -2.52 7.44
N VAL A 5 14.31 -3.57 8.17
CA VAL A 5 13.97 -3.72 9.60
C VAL A 5 14.70 -2.65 10.41
N GLU A 6 15.95 -2.36 10.06
CA GLU A 6 16.74 -1.33 10.69
C GLU A 6 16.21 0.08 10.39
N VAL A 7 15.83 0.36 9.14
CA VAL A 7 15.16 1.64 8.77
C VAL A 7 13.86 1.84 9.56
N ASN A 8 13.01 0.82 9.67
CA ASN A 8 11.78 0.90 10.46
C ASN A 8 12.09 1.10 11.96
N ARG A 9 13.04 0.35 12.52
CA ARG A 9 13.48 0.49 13.91
C ARG A 9 14.00 1.90 14.20
N ARG A 10 14.80 2.46 13.28
CA ARG A 10 15.32 3.83 13.38
C ARG A 10 14.20 4.85 13.40
N SER A 11 13.18 4.70 12.55
CA SER A 11 12.04 5.63 12.54
C SER A 11 11.27 5.66 13.88
N VAL A 12 11.11 4.48 14.51
CA VAL A 12 10.52 4.37 15.86
C VAL A 12 11.44 5.03 16.90
N SER A 13 12.75 4.78 16.85
CA SER A 13 13.69 5.36 17.82
C SER A 13 13.74 6.89 17.79
N ILE A 14 13.52 7.51 16.62
CA ILE A 14 13.46 8.97 16.50
C ILE A 14 12.23 9.51 17.25
N SER A 15 11.08 8.86 17.09
CA SER A 15 9.85 9.26 17.77
C SER A 15 9.95 9.09 19.28
N ASP A 16 10.55 7.99 19.72
CA ASP A 16 10.78 7.71 21.15
C ASP A 16 11.75 8.69 21.79
N GLY A 17 12.82 9.06 21.08
CA GLY A 17 13.76 10.09 21.52
C GLY A 17 13.09 11.45 21.71
N LEU A 18 12.24 11.87 20.75
CA LEU A 18 11.48 13.11 20.86
C LEU A 18 10.46 13.08 22.00
N ILE A 19 9.77 11.95 22.20
CA ILE A 19 8.84 11.77 23.32
C ILE A 19 9.58 11.92 24.65
N LYS A 20 10.71 11.23 24.81
CA LYS A 20 11.54 11.31 26.02
C LYS A 20 11.97 12.75 26.29
N LEU A 21 12.48 13.45 25.27
CA LEU A 21 12.88 14.85 25.39
C LEU A 21 11.73 15.76 25.86
N LEU A 22 10.53 15.58 25.32
CA LEU A 22 9.35 16.37 25.70
C LEU A 22 8.89 16.05 27.13
N GLN A 23 8.93 14.78 27.52
CA GLN A 23 8.58 14.33 28.87
C GLN A 23 9.57 14.84 29.92
N GLU A 24 10.87 14.83 29.63
CA GLU A 24 11.92 15.42 30.48
C GLU A 24 11.72 16.93 30.69
N LYS A 25 11.14 17.61 29.70
CA LYS A 25 10.75 19.02 29.80
C LYS A 25 9.40 19.26 30.48
N GLY A 26 8.77 18.21 31.02
CA GLY A 26 7.49 18.31 31.75
C GLY A 26 6.24 18.31 30.87
N PHE A 27 6.34 18.02 29.57
CA PHE A 27 5.18 17.94 28.68
C PHE A 27 4.63 16.52 28.59
N LYS A 28 3.32 16.39 28.40
CA LYS A 28 2.72 15.12 27.94
C LYS A 28 3.13 14.91 26.49
N ALA A 29 3.63 13.73 26.14
CA ALA A 29 3.97 13.38 24.77
C ALA A 29 3.78 11.87 24.54
N ASN A 30 3.14 11.51 23.44
CA ASN A 30 2.90 10.12 23.04
C ASN A 30 2.87 9.98 21.51
N GLN A 31 3.18 8.79 21.01
CA GLN A 31 2.82 8.44 19.63
C GLN A 31 1.29 8.38 19.53
N PRO A 32 0.69 8.73 18.37
CA PRO A 32 -0.73 8.46 18.16
C PRO A 32 -0.99 6.97 18.37
N PRO A 33 -2.16 6.58 18.88
CA PRO A 33 -2.48 5.17 19.01
C PRO A 33 -2.29 4.54 17.63
N PRO A 34 -1.61 3.38 17.57
CA PRO A 34 -1.43 2.74 16.30
C PRO A 34 -2.81 2.50 15.69
N PRO A 35 -2.92 2.52 14.35
CA PRO A 35 -4.17 2.09 13.74
C PRO A 35 -4.48 0.72 14.34
N GLY A 36 -5.67 0.55 14.93
CA GLY A 36 -6.16 -0.67 15.59
C GLY A 36 -6.39 -1.80 14.58
N ASN A 37 -5.38 -1.98 13.76
CA ASN A 37 -5.18 -2.97 12.77
C ASN A 37 -4.21 -3.95 13.43
N TYR A 38 -4.40 -5.24 13.16
CA TYR A 38 -3.54 -6.38 13.54
C TYR A 38 -2.00 -6.13 13.59
N ILE A 39 -1.52 -5.09 12.90
CA ILE A 39 -0.14 -4.61 12.78
C ILE A 39 0.53 -4.39 14.16
N THR A 40 -0.11 -3.70 15.10
CA THR A 40 0.51 -3.43 16.41
C THR A 40 0.33 -4.53 17.43
N PHE A 41 -0.72 -5.34 17.29
CA PHE A 41 -1.00 -6.47 18.18
C PHE A 41 -0.02 -7.63 18.01
N SER A 42 0.44 -7.91 16.78
CA SER A 42 1.45 -8.94 16.53
C SER A 42 2.88 -8.48 16.83
N GLN A 43 3.11 -7.16 16.87
CA GLN A 43 4.40 -6.56 17.23
C GLN A 43 4.63 -6.49 18.75
N THR A 44 3.56 -6.44 19.55
CA THR A 44 3.61 -6.71 20.99
C THR A 44 3.62 -8.22 21.21
N ARG A 45 4.78 -8.80 21.51
CA ARG A 45 4.92 -10.23 21.82
C ARG A 45 3.88 -10.68 22.87
N GLY A 46 3.02 -11.65 22.54
CA GLY A 46 2.30 -12.46 23.53
C GLY A 46 0.78 -12.28 23.67
N VAL A 47 0.12 -11.48 22.84
CA VAL A 47 -1.32 -11.22 22.98
C VAL A 47 -2.19 -12.29 22.30
N LYS A 48 -3.20 -12.83 23.00
CA LYS A 48 -4.14 -13.85 22.48
C LYS A 48 -5.25 -13.22 21.63
N GLU A 49 -5.76 -13.96 20.63
CA GLU A 49 -6.83 -13.51 19.72
C GLU A 49 -8.13 -13.11 20.45
N SER A 50 -8.42 -13.67 21.62
CA SER A 50 -9.55 -13.29 22.48
C SER A 50 -9.42 -11.88 23.11
N GLU A 51 -8.20 -11.36 23.26
CA GLU A 51 -7.95 -9.99 23.76
C GLU A 51 -8.14 -8.94 22.64
N MET A 52 -8.35 -9.38 21.40
CA MET A 52 -8.66 -8.51 20.26
C MET A 52 -10.07 -7.92 20.32
N GLU A 53 -11.02 -8.61 20.96
CA GLU A 53 -12.41 -8.13 21.09
C GLU A 53 -12.55 -6.92 22.02
N GLN A 54 -11.58 -6.71 22.92
CA GLN A 54 -11.55 -5.56 23.83
C GLN A 54 -10.91 -4.32 23.20
N ASN A 55 -10.19 -4.47 22.08
CA ASN A 55 -9.51 -3.39 21.35
C ASN A 55 -10.29 -2.99 20.11
N GLN A 56 -11.61 -2.86 20.29
CA GLN A 56 -12.50 -2.34 19.28
C GLN A 56 -12.14 -0.88 18.97
N TYR A 57 -11.73 -0.66 17.72
CA TYR A 57 -11.08 0.57 17.28
C TYR A 57 -12.05 1.39 16.43
N ARG A 58 -12.30 2.65 16.81
CA ARG A 58 -13.19 3.58 16.07
C ARG A 58 -14.61 3.04 15.86
N LEU A 59 -15.20 2.45 16.92
CA LEU A 59 -16.55 1.87 16.90
C LEU A 59 -17.65 2.84 16.47
N GLU A 60 -17.43 4.13 16.69
CA GLU A 60 -18.35 5.18 16.30
C GLU A 60 -18.45 5.37 14.77
N ILE A 61 -17.55 4.73 14.00
CA ILE A 61 -17.57 4.79 12.54
C ILE A 61 -18.24 3.52 11.96
N PRO A 62 -19.34 3.66 11.18
CA PRO A 62 -19.92 2.54 10.46
C PRO A 62 -18.90 1.84 9.55
N ASN A 63 -18.88 0.51 9.58
CA ASN A 63 -17.98 -0.31 8.76
C ASN A 63 -16.48 -0.03 9.01
N TRP A 64 -16.08 0.46 10.19
CA TRP A 64 -14.68 0.78 10.52
C TRP A 64 -13.70 -0.37 10.21
N ARG A 65 -14.13 -1.63 10.33
CA ARG A 65 -13.30 -2.82 9.99
C ARG A 65 -12.94 -2.92 8.51
N ILE A 66 -13.75 -2.33 7.64
CA ILE A 66 -13.54 -2.29 6.18
C ILE A 66 -12.73 -1.04 5.81
N ILE A 67 -13.07 0.11 6.39
CA ILE A 67 -12.46 1.39 6.01
C ILE A 67 -11.20 1.75 6.81
N LEU A 68 -10.96 1.09 7.95
CA LEU A 68 -9.80 1.20 8.85
C LEU A 68 -9.34 2.66 9.03
N PRO A 69 -10.19 3.53 9.62
CA PRO A 69 -9.92 4.96 9.68
C PRO A 69 -8.87 5.24 10.78
N PRO A 70 -7.71 5.87 10.49
CA PRO A 70 -6.71 6.17 11.51
C PRO A 70 -7.26 7.12 12.60
N HIS A 71 -6.77 7.07 13.85
CA HIS A 71 -7.01 8.13 14.84
C HIS A 71 -6.37 9.43 14.38
N LEU A 72 -5.16 9.31 13.82
CA LEU A 72 -4.40 10.41 13.25
C LEU A 72 -3.83 10.00 11.89
N SER A 73 -4.13 10.78 10.86
CA SER A 73 -3.53 10.57 9.54
C SER A 73 -2.17 11.28 9.49
N HIS A 74 -1.08 10.51 9.54
CA HIS A 74 0.28 11.06 9.38
C HIS A 74 0.42 11.89 8.09
N LYS A 75 -0.28 11.49 7.01
CA LYS A 75 -0.27 12.24 5.75
C LYS A 75 -0.93 13.62 5.88
N TYR A 76 -2.03 13.71 6.64
CA TYR A 76 -2.74 14.97 6.84
C TYR A 76 -1.93 15.92 7.73
N VAL A 77 -1.30 15.38 8.78
CA VAL A 77 -0.39 16.15 9.61
C VAL A 77 0.78 16.66 8.77
N ALA A 78 1.46 15.77 8.04
CA ALA A 78 2.64 16.12 7.26
C ALA A 78 2.39 17.19 6.20
N VAL A 79 1.27 17.09 5.45
CA VAL A 79 0.94 18.10 4.43
C VAL A 79 0.57 19.44 5.06
N ARG A 80 -0.15 19.42 6.20
CA ARG A 80 -0.56 20.65 6.86
C ARG A 80 0.60 21.35 7.57
N SER A 81 1.56 20.60 8.10
CA SER A 81 2.71 21.11 8.84
C SER A 81 3.95 21.36 7.98
N GLY A 82 3.83 21.31 6.66
CA GLY A 82 4.95 21.61 5.76
C GLY A 82 6.09 20.58 5.78
N VAL A 83 5.86 19.36 6.29
CA VAL A 83 6.87 18.28 6.28
C VAL A 83 7.05 17.71 4.87
N GLY A 84 6.02 17.80 4.04
CA GLY A 84 6.05 17.41 2.63
C GLY A 84 4.78 17.86 1.92
N SER A 85 4.75 17.80 0.60
CA SER A 85 3.56 18.12 -0.19
C SER A 85 2.86 16.86 -0.68
N TYR A 86 1.62 16.99 -1.17
CA TYR A 86 0.94 15.89 -1.82
C TYR A 86 1.50 15.62 -3.21
N GLY A 87 1.70 14.33 -3.51
CA GLY A 87 1.75 13.84 -4.87
C GLY A 87 0.35 13.68 -5.45
N TRP A 88 0.25 13.52 -6.78
CA TRP A 88 -1.03 13.21 -7.42
C TRP A 88 -1.71 11.97 -6.80
N SER A 89 -0.95 10.94 -6.43
CA SER A 89 -1.46 9.74 -5.72
C SER A 89 -2.00 10.02 -4.31
N GLY A 90 -1.72 11.20 -3.76
CA GLY A 90 -1.86 11.59 -2.37
C GLY A 90 -0.93 10.84 -1.41
N THR A 91 0.22 10.35 -1.90
CA THR A 91 1.40 10.12 -1.04
C THR A 91 2.02 11.46 -0.67
N ILE A 92 2.79 11.48 0.42
CA ILE A 92 3.58 12.65 0.81
C ILE A 92 4.97 12.47 0.24
N GLY A 93 5.55 13.54 -0.26
CA GLY A 93 6.93 13.57 -0.70
C GLY A 93 7.58 14.91 -0.42
N ILE A 94 8.90 14.92 -0.53
CA ILE A 94 9.75 16.09 -0.33
C ILE A 94 10.43 16.39 -1.66
N LYS A 95 10.58 17.66 -2.01
CA LYS A 95 11.27 18.08 -3.24
C LYS A 95 12.67 17.46 -3.29
N ASP A 96 13.07 16.99 -4.47
CA ASP A 96 14.33 16.29 -4.74
C ASP A 96 14.55 14.93 -4.03
N ILE A 97 13.73 14.57 -3.03
CA ILE A 97 13.79 13.27 -2.34
C ILE A 97 12.68 12.32 -2.84
N GLY A 98 11.51 12.86 -3.16
CA GLY A 98 10.34 12.10 -3.56
C GLY A 98 9.53 11.54 -2.41
N ALA A 99 8.75 10.49 -2.71
CA ALA A 99 7.75 9.94 -1.81
C ALA A 99 8.22 8.71 -1.02
N THR A 100 9.45 8.22 -1.23
CA THR A 100 10.03 7.07 -0.52
C THR A 100 10.51 7.43 0.88
N ILE A 101 9.60 7.99 1.67
CA ILE A 101 9.81 8.45 3.05
C ILE A 101 8.90 7.68 4.02
N ILE A 102 9.31 7.63 5.28
CA ILE A 102 8.49 7.14 6.40
C ILE A 102 8.06 8.35 7.23
N LEU A 103 6.78 8.40 7.59
CA LEU A 103 6.22 9.47 8.42
C LEU A 103 5.98 8.95 9.83
N GLY A 104 6.41 9.72 10.82
CA GLY A 104 6.06 9.57 12.23
C GLY A 104 5.33 10.81 12.74
N SER A 105 4.66 10.69 13.88
CA SER A 105 4.07 11.85 14.56
C SER A 105 4.11 11.66 16.07
N VAL A 106 4.31 12.75 16.79
CA VAL A 106 4.20 12.80 18.26
C VAL A 106 3.13 13.81 18.60
N VAL A 107 2.19 13.42 19.45
CA VAL A 107 1.15 14.31 19.99
C VAL A 107 1.62 14.78 21.36
N THR A 108 1.63 16.09 21.60
CA THR A 108 2.15 16.67 22.83
C THR A 108 1.29 17.81 23.38
N SER A 109 1.40 18.07 24.68
CA SER A 109 0.84 19.26 25.34
C SER A 109 1.70 20.51 25.21
N ALA A 110 2.93 20.40 24.67
CA ALA A 110 3.78 21.56 24.40
C ALA A 110 3.09 22.55 23.46
N LYS A 111 3.20 23.84 23.74
CA LYS A 111 2.68 24.92 22.89
C LYS A 111 3.78 25.32 21.91
N LEU A 112 3.69 24.80 20.68
CA LEU A 112 4.65 25.04 19.62
C LEU A 112 4.03 25.96 18.58
N GLU A 113 4.85 26.84 18.01
CA GLU A 113 4.44 27.67 16.87
C GLU A 113 4.18 26.78 15.65
N PRO A 114 2.97 26.82 15.06
CA PRO A 114 2.65 26.02 13.88
C PRO A 114 3.44 26.47 12.66
N THR A 115 3.86 25.51 11.85
CA THR A 115 4.42 25.78 10.52
C THR A 115 3.34 25.93 9.46
N GLU A 116 3.63 26.71 8.44
CA GLU A 116 2.81 26.76 7.23
C GLU A 116 3.06 25.53 6.34
N PRO A 117 2.07 25.11 5.54
CA PRO A 117 2.27 24.06 4.54
C PRO A 117 3.27 24.48 3.47
N ILE A 118 3.88 23.51 2.79
CA ILE A 118 4.75 23.77 1.63
C ILE A 118 3.94 24.51 0.55
N PRO A 119 4.42 25.66 0.03
CA PRO A 119 3.77 26.36 -1.07
C PRO A 119 3.64 25.49 -2.33
N PRO A 120 2.58 25.65 -3.15
CA PRO A 120 2.39 24.85 -4.36
C PRO A 120 3.60 24.81 -5.31
N GLU A 121 4.32 25.93 -5.44
CA GLU A 121 5.52 26.10 -6.27
C GLU A 121 6.74 25.30 -5.77
N GLU A 122 6.74 24.92 -4.49
CA GLU A 122 7.77 24.08 -3.87
C GLU A 122 7.33 22.61 -3.74
N SER A 123 6.15 22.27 -4.26
CA SER A 123 5.68 20.89 -4.26
C SER A 123 6.64 19.96 -5.01
N PHE A 124 6.86 18.76 -4.45
CA PHE A 124 7.67 17.74 -5.14
C PHE A 124 6.99 17.19 -6.40
N CYS A 125 5.67 17.34 -6.52
CA CYS A 125 4.87 16.74 -7.57
C CYS A 125 4.50 17.75 -8.65
N ASP A 126 4.89 17.42 -9.88
CA ASP A 126 4.64 18.19 -11.10
C ASP A 126 3.34 17.76 -11.83
N ASN A 127 2.51 16.93 -11.20
CA ASN A 127 1.32 16.33 -11.78
C ASN A 127 1.56 15.48 -13.04
N CYS A 128 2.71 14.79 -13.15
CA CYS A 128 2.98 13.86 -14.26
C CYS A 128 2.03 12.66 -14.36
N ARG A 129 1.30 12.33 -13.28
CA ARG A 129 0.33 11.22 -13.17
C ARG A 129 0.92 9.81 -13.39
N ILE A 130 2.23 9.64 -13.44
CA ILE A 130 2.91 8.33 -13.59
C ILE A 130 2.52 7.34 -12.49
N CYS A 131 2.30 7.83 -11.27
CA CYS A 131 1.81 7.02 -10.15
C CYS A 131 0.50 6.27 -10.43
N THR A 132 -0.36 6.82 -11.30
CA THR A 132 -1.61 6.18 -11.73
C THR A 132 -1.36 5.03 -12.71
N LEU A 133 -0.30 5.14 -13.52
CA LEU A 133 0.14 4.09 -14.45
C LEU A 133 0.89 2.96 -13.74
N ALA A 134 1.56 3.27 -12.62
CA ALA A 134 2.21 2.30 -11.75
C ALA A 134 1.22 1.58 -10.81
N CYS A 135 -0.04 2.04 -10.75
CA CYS A 135 -1.04 1.48 -9.85
C CYS A 135 -1.72 0.24 -10.47
N ALA A 136 -1.12 -0.93 -10.29
CA ALA A 136 -1.70 -2.20 -10.77
C ALA A 136 -3.11 -2.49 -10.22
N SER A 137 -3.49 -1.87 -9.10
CA SER A 137 -4.83 -1.99 -8.50
C SER A 137 -5.90 -1.08 -9.14
N LYS A 138 -5.49 -0.14 -10.00
CA LYS A 138 -6.36 0.91 -10.57
C LYS A 138 -7.14 1.68 -9.49
N TYR A 139 -6.51 1.86 -8.32
CA TYR A 139 -7.10 2.58 -7.20
C TYR A 139 -7.11 4.09 -7.43
N LEU A 140 -6.08 4.63 -8.07
CA LEU A 140 -5.93 6.06 -8.36
C LEU A 140 -6.70 6.40 -9.63
N VAL A 141 -7.64 7.35 -9.56
CA VAL A 141 -8.38 7.83 -10.74
C VAL A 141 -7.54 8.89 -11.44
N ARG A 142 -7.19 8.66 -12.71
CA ARG A 142 -6.20 9.48 -13.42
C ARG A 142 -6.60 10.93 -13.62
N ASN A 143 -7.89 11.18 -13.86
CA ASN A 143 -8.40 12.48 -14.31
C ASN A 143 -9.47 13.05 -13.37
N GLU A 144 -9.51 12.59 -12.13
CA GLU A 144 -10.47 13.06 -11.14
C GLU A 144 -9.72 13.44 -9.87
N GLU A 145 -10.16 14.53 -9.24
CA GLU A 145 -9.54 15.09 -8.04
C GLU A 145 -10.50 14.98 -6.86
N THR A 146 -9.93 14.94 -5.68
CA THR A 146 -10.65 15.11 -4.43
C THR A 146 -9.87 16.06 -3.53
N SER A 147 -10.55 16.68 -2.57
CA SER A 147 -9.94 17.68 -1.70
C SER A 147 -10.33 17.48 -0.26
N VAL A 148 -9.45 17.90 0.64
CA VAL A 148 -9.68 17.94 2.09
C VAL A 148 -9.28 19.32 2.62
N VAL A 149 -10.03 19.83 3.59
CA VAL A 149 -9.68 21.07 4.29
C VAL A 149 -9.06 20.71 5.64
N LEU A 150 -7.83 21.15 5.88
CA LEU A 150 -7.07 20.89 7.09
C LEU A 150 -6.58 22.22 7.66
N GLY A 151 -7.01 22.57 8.89
CA GLY A 151 -6.62 23.83 9.54
C GLY A 151 -6.84 25.06 8.66
N GLY A 152 -8.01 25.15 8.02
CA GLY A 152 -8.40 26.27 7.13
C GLY A 152 -7.81 26.26 5.73
N LYS A 153 -6.89 25.33 5.41
CA LYS A 153 -6.22 25.24 4.09
C LYS A 153 -6.78 24.05 3.29
N LYS A 154 -7.04 24.24 2.00
CA LYS A 154 -7.50 23.19 1.08
C LYS A 154 -6.31 22.47 0.47
N PHE A 155 -6.34 21.14 0.47
CA PHE A 155 -5.35 20.28 -0.15
C PHE A 155 -6.03 19.34 -1.13
N THR A 156 -5.44 19.16 -2.31
CA THR A 156 -6.03 18.41 -3.43
C THR A 156 -5.08 17.31 -3.90
N HIS A 157 -5.64 16.14 -4.24
CA HIS A 157 -4.93 15.02 -4.86
C HIS A 157 -5.93 14.19 -5.70
N CYS A 158 -5.49 13.12 -6.34
CA CYS A 158 -6.39 12.30 -7.16
C CYS A 158 -7.53 11.68 -6.35
N ALA A 159 -8.71 11.59 -6.96
CA ALA A 159 -9.78 10.76 -6.44
C ALA A 159 -9.36 9.29 -6.45
N ARG A 160 -10.06 8.49 -5.65
CA ARG A 160 -9.71 7.10 -5.40
C ARG A 160 -10.94 6.23 -5.49
N ARG A 161 -10.75 5.05 -6.05
CA ARG A 161 -11.74 3.97 -6.03
C ARG A 161 -11.80 3.32 -4.65
N THR A 162 -12.53 2.22 -4.52
CA THR A 162 -12.61 1.48 -3.25
C THR A 162 -11.24 0.97 -2.75
N LYS A 163 -11.00 1.06 -1.43
CA LYS A 163 -9.80 0.54 -0.75
C LYS A 163 -9.60 -0.96 -0.95
N LEU A 164 -10.68 -1.70 -1.25
CA LEU A 164 -10.63 -3.13 -1.57
C LEU A 164 -9.65 -3.44 -2.71
N ARG A 165 -9.46 -2.51 -3.67
CA ARG A 165 -8.46 -2.67 -4.75
C ARG A 165 -7.03 -2.75 -4.21
N CYS A 166 -6.68 -1.85 -3.30
CA CYS A 166 -5.39 -1.87 -2.64
C CYS A 166 -5.25 -3.09 -1.71
N GLN A 167 -6.32 -3.50 -1.03
CA GLN A 167 -6.29 -4.72 -0.22
C GLN A 167 -6.02 -5.96 -1.06
N LEU A 168 -6.62 -6.08 -2.26
CA LEU A 168 -6.36 -7.19 -3.18
C LEU A 168 -4.89 -7.20 -3.66
N VAL A 169 -4.40 -6.06 -4.15
CA VAL A 169 -3.08 -6.01 -4.80
C VAL A 169 -1.94 -5.76 -3.81
N CYS A 170 -1.95 -4.63 -3.11
CA CYS A 170 -0.90 -4.30 -2.15
C CYS A 170 -0.88 -5.27 -0.95
N GLY A 171 -2.03 -5.86 -0.62
CA GLY A 171 -2.12 -6.96 0.37
C GLY A 171 -1.60 -8.31 -0.13
N GLY A 172 -1.13 -8.42 -1.37
CA GLY A 172 -0.40 -9.60 -1.85
C GLY A 172 -1.24 -10.71 -2.46
N PHE A 173 -2.55 -10.56 -2.60
CA PHE A 173 -3.40 -11.59 -3.19
C PHE A 173 -3.36 -11.58 -4.73
N SER A 174 -3.04 -10.45 -5.33
CA SER A 174 -2.85 -10.28 -6.77
C SER A 174 -1.69 -9.35 -7.05
N GLY A 175 -1.00 -9.52 -8.17
CA GLY A 175 0.15 -8.71 -8.53
C GLY A 175 0.33 -8.47 -10.02
N LEU A 176 -0.19 -9.34 -10.89
CA LEU A 176 -0.07 -9.15 -12.33
C LEU A 176 -0.84 -7.90 -12.78
N GLU A 177 -0.16 -6.98 -13.48
CA GLU A 177 -0.81 -5.83 -14.12
C GLU A 177 -1.83 -6.33 -15.14
N GLN A 178 -2.91 -5.58 -15.35
CA GLN A 178 -4.02 -6.02 -16.20
C GLN A 178 -3.64 -6.19 -17.69
N ASN A 179 -2.53 -5.61 -18.14
CA ASN A 179 -1.94 -5.83 -19.46
C ASN A 179 -1.01 -7.06 -19.53
N GLY A 180 -0.72 -7.71 -18.41
CA GLY A 180 0.12 -8.91 -18.32
C GLY A 180 1.63 -8.69 -18.49
N LYS A 181 2.11 -7.44 -18.60
CA LYS A 181 3.51 -7.13 -18.96
C LYS A 181 4.49 -7.08 -17.79
N TRP A 182 3.99 -6.87 -16.59
CA TRP A 182 4.78 -6.86 -15.38
C TRP A 182 3.90 -7.20 -14.18
N SER A 183 4.50 -7.54 -13.05
CA SER A 183 3.76 -7.76 -11.81
C SER A 183 4.37 -7.02 -10.62
N THR A 184 3.58 -6.89 -9.57
CA THR A 184 4.09 -6.63 -8.23
C THR A 184 4.82 -7.86 -7.68
N TRP A 185 5.30 -7.78 -6.43
CA TRP A 185 5.91 -8.92 -5.74
C TRP A 185 4.89 -9.99 -5.31
N SER A 186 3.71 -10.05 -5.96
CA SER A 186 2.69 -11.09 -5.75
C SER A 186 2.53 -11.92 -7.03
N PRO A 187 2.49 -13.26 -6.92
CA PRO A 187 2.26 -14.14 -8.06
C PRO A 187 0.78 -14.18 -8.51
N GLY A 188 -0.14 -13.58 -7.74
CA GLY A 188 -1.58 -13.65 -8.02
C GLY A 188 -1.97 -12.90 -9.31
N ARG A 189 -2.97 -13.43 -10.01
CA ARG A 189 -3.38 -13.00 -11.37
C ARG A 189 -4.89 -12.73 -11.46
N TYR A 190 -5.47 -12.17 -10.40
CA TYR A 190 -6.88 -11.83 -10.35
C TYR A 190 -7.19 -10.61 -11.22
N GLN A 191 -8.20 -10.76 -12.06
CA GLN A 191 -8.74 -9.66 -12.86
C GLN A 191 -9.54 -8.69 -11.97
N LEU A 192 -9.28 -7.40 -12.16
CA LEU A 192 -10.00 -6.36 -11.45
C LEU A 192 -11.35 -6.12 -12.14
N PRO A 193 -12.48 -6.19 -11.42
CA PRO A 193 -13.78 -5.84 -12.00
C PRO A 193 -13.82 -4.34 -12.29
N ASP A 194 -14.58 -3.94 -13.32
CA ASP A 194 -14.83 -2.52 -13.58
C ASP A 194 -15.76 -1.90 -12.53
N ASP A 195 -16.70 -2.68 -12.00
CA ASP A 195 -17.63 -2.30 -10.94
C ASP A 195 -17.08 -2.67 -9.55
N ASP A 196 -16.92 -1.66 -8.70
CA ASP A 196 -16.36 -1.83 -7.35
C ASP A 196 -17.25 -2.67 -6.42
N LYS A 197 -18.56 -2.78 -6.69
CA LYS A 197 -19.47 -3.63 -5.90
C LYS A 197 -19.07 -5.11 -5.98
N LYS A 198 -18.32 -5.51 -7.02
CA LYS A 198 -17.85 -6.89 -7.24
C LYS A 198 -16.49 -7.17 -6.59
N MET A 199 -15.82 -6.16 -6.01
CA MET A 199 -14.50 -6.36 -5.41
C MET A 199 -14.51 -7.36 -4.25
N PHE A 200 -15.58 -7.39 -3.46
CA PHE A 200 -15.68 -8.28 -2.31
C PHE A 200 -15.60 -9.76 -2.70
N SER A 201 -16.31 -10.18 -3.76
CA SER A 201 -16.29 -11.58 -4.20
C SER A 201 -14.94 -12.01 -4.77
N VAL A 202 -14.22 -11.09 -5.42
CA VAL A 202 -12.85 -11.32 -5.90
C VAL A 202 -11.91 -11.50 -4.71
N ILE A 203 -11.95 -10.62 -3.71
CA ILE A 203 -11.14 -10.74 -2.50
C ILE A 203 -11.45 -12.04 -1.74
N ALA A 204 -12.72 -12.37 -1.54
CA ALA A 204 -13.11 -13.59 -0.84
C ALA A 204 -12.54 -14.84 -1.54
N THR A 205 -12.57 -14.87 -2.87
CA THR A 205 -11.94 -15.96 -3.66
C THR A 205 -10.42 -15.96 -3.50
N ALA A 206 -9.79 -14.78 -3.57
CA ALA A 206 -8.35 -14.65 -3.47
C ALA A 206 -7.81 -15.05 -2.10
N VAL A 207 -8.49 -14.66 -1.02
CA VAL A 207 -8.17 -15.07 0.35
C VAL A 207 -8.27 -16.59 0.51
N LYS A 208 -9.34 -17.21 -0.01
CA LYS A 208 -9.53 -18.66 0.06
C LYS A 208 -8.42 -19.43 -0.66
N ASN A 209 -7.94 -18.90 -1.78
CA ASN A 209 -6.85 -19.53 -2.52
C ASN A 209 -5.48 -19.27 -1.89
N TYR A 210 -5.25 -18.06 -1.36
CA TYR A 210 -4.01 -17.69 -0.68
C TYR A 210 -3.66 -18.63 0.47
N GLN A 211 -4.67 -19.08 1.22
CA GLN A 211 -4.50 -20.09 2.29
C GLN A 211 -3.95 -21.45 1.81
N LYS A 212 -3.92 -21.67 0.50
CA LYS A 212 -3.45 -22.91 -0.13
C LYS A 212 -2.17 -22.70 -0.95
N TRP A 213 -1.64 -21.48 -0.98
CA TRP A 213 -0.37 -21.22 -1.65
C TRP A 213 0.73 -21.98 -0.91
N PRO A 214 1.70 -22.57 -1.63
CA PRO A 214 2.84 -23.20 -0.99
C PRO A 214 3.62 -22.20 -0.15
N GLU A 215 4.15 -22.70 0.97
CA GLU A 215 5.10 -21.94 1.79
C GLU A 215 6.38 -21.73 0.99
N ASN A 216 6.96 -20.55 1.09
CA ASN A 216 8.21 -20.25 0.42
C ASN A 216 9.39 -20.39 1.40
N THR A 217 10.55 -20.78 0.89
CA THR A 217 11.77 -20.94 1.72
C THR A 217 12.47 -19.61 2.00
N SER A 218 12.20 -18.58 1.19
CA SER A 218 12.82 -17.27 1.31
C SER A 218 12.28 -16.47 2.50
N PRO A 219 13.14 -15.73 3.23
CA PRO A 219 12.68 -14.79 4.25
C PRO A 219 11.97 -13.63 3.55
N GLU A 220 10.65 -13.73 3.46
CA GLU A 220 9.82 -12.67 2.92
C GLU A 220 9.53 -11.62 3.97
N TYR A 221 9.20 -10.42 3.49
CA TYR A 221 8.40 -9.51 4.28
C TYR A 221 6.98 -10.10 4.41
N LYS A 222 6.80 -10.95 5.44
CA LYS A 222 5.48 -11.25 5.99
C LYS A 222 5.01 -9.97 6.67
N SER A 223 4.06 -9.28 6.04
CA SER A 223 3.23 -8.27 6.66
C SER A 223 2.77 -8.80 8.02
N PRO A 224 2.89 -7.99 9.08
CA PRO A 224 2.36 -8.34 10.39
C PRO A 224 0.83 -8.54 10.37
N PHE A 225 0.15 -8.18 9.28
CA PHE A 225 -1.26 -8.48 9.05
C PHE A 225 -1.42 -9.88 8.43
N ARG A 226 -1.90 -10.86 9.23
CA ARG A 226 -2.21 -12.24 8.77
C ARG A 226 -1.06 -12.98 8.04
N GLY A 227 0.18 -12.55 8.20
CA GLY A 227 1.31 -13.05 7.39
C GLY A 227 1.18 -12.75 5.90
N LEU A 228 0.40 -11.73 5.51
CA LEU A 228 0.26 -11.30 4.11
C LEU A 228 1.58 -10.77 3.58
N ARG A 229 1.83 -10.79 2.28
CA ARG A 229 3.04 -10.21 1.72
C ARG A 229 2.74 -8.77 1.35
N LEU A 230 3.47 -7.77 1.87
CA LEU A 230 3.38 -6.43 1.29
C LEU A 230 4.09 -6.49 -0.06
N THR A 231 3.29 -6.58 -1.11
CA THR A 231 3.83 -6.85 -2.45
C THR A 231 3.81 -5.65 -3.36
N CYS A 232 3.30 -4.50 -2.93
CA CYS A 232 3.24 -3.31 -3.77
C CYS A 232 3.24 -2.01 -2.97
N ALA A 233 4.11 -1.09 -3.39
CA ALA A 233 4.10 0.31 -3.00
C ALA A 233 4.42 1.21 -4.21
N PHE A 234 4.15 0.75 -5.44
CA PHE A 234 4.72 1.39 -6.63
C PHE A 234 4.28 2.82 -6.88
N CYS A 235 3.06 3.21 -6.47
CA CYS A 235 2.64 4.61 -6.57
C CYS A 235 3.41 5.55 -5.63
N GLN A 236 4.16 5.00 -4.66
CA GLN A 236 5.13 5.70 -3.81
C GLN A 236 6.55 5.51 -4.36
N LEU A 237 6.94 4.27 -4.69
CA LEU A 237 8.31 3.94 -5.12
C LEU A 237 8.72 4.60 -6.44
N VAL A 238 7.80 4.79 -7.38
CA VAL A 238 8.14 5.47 -8.64
C VAL A 238 8.22 6.99 -8.48
N CYS A 239 7.62 7.56 -7.44
CA CYS A 239 7.49 9.01 -7.27
C CYS A 239 8.75 9.60 -6.66
N PHE A 240 9.70 9.98 -7.50
CA PHE A 240 10.88 10.75 -7.11
C PHE A 240 10.60 12.24 -7.31
N GLY A 241 11.22 13.10 -6.51
CA GLY A 241 10.99 14.56 -6.51
C GLY A 241 11.28 15.28 -7.83
N ASN A 242 11.65 14.52 -8.87
CA ASN A 242 11.90 14.95 -10.24
C ASN A 242 11.21 14.01 -11.24
N LYS A 243 10.63 14.59 -12.29
CA LYS A 243 9.96 13.90 -13.40
C LYS A 243 10.85 12.89 -14.13
N LYS A 244 12.12 13.21 -14.37
CA LYS A 244 13.05 12.35 -15.12
C LYS A 244 13.28 11.03 -14.38
N GLU A 245 13.65 11.12 -13.11
CA GLU A 245 13.85 9.95 -12.24
C GLU A 245 12.54 9.17 -12.05
N THR A 246 11.41 9.87 -11.91
CA THR A 246 10.09 9.22 -11.86
C THR A 246 9.80 8.40 -13.11
N ALA A 247 10.14 8.92 -14.30
CA ALA A 247 9.97 8.22 -15.56
C ALA A 247 10.93 7.03 -15.70
N GLU A 248 12.18 7.16 -15.26
CA GLU A 248 13.16 6.08 -15.22
C GLU A 248 12.72 4.95 -14.28
N ASN A 249 12.27 5.27 -13.07
CA ASN A 249 11.71 4.30 -12.13
C ASN A 249 10.49 3.57 -12.70
N TYR A 250 9.60 4.30 -13.37
CA TYR A 250 8.46 3.67 -14.04
C TYR A 250 8.87 2.78 -15.23
N LYS A 251 9.93 3.15 -15.96
CA LYS A 251 10.50 2.30 -17.02
C LYS A 251 11.07 1.01 -16.43
N SER A 252 11.81 1.10 -15.33
CA SER A 252 12.33 -0.06 -14.61
C SER A 252 11.20 -0.98 -14.14
N LEU A 253 10.12 -0.42 -13.58
CA LEU A 253 8.94 -1.20 -13.19
C LEU A 253 8.30 -1.94 -14.37
N LYS A 254 8.08 -1.27 -15.50
CA LYS A 254 7.47 -1.93 -16.68
C LYS A 254 8.34 -3.04 -17.27
N ASN A 255 9.63 -3.01 -16.99
CA ASN A 255 10.61 -3.97 -17.50
C ASN A 255 11.03 -4.99 -16.42
N SER A 256 10.39 -5.00 -15.24
CA SER A 256 10.77 -5.88 -14.13
C SER A 256 10.34 -7.34 -14.32
N GLY A 257 9.56 -7.64 -15.35
CA GLY A 257 8.99 -8.96 -15.58
C GLY A 257 7.83 -9.29 -14.64
N CYS A 258 7.45 -10.56 -14.66
CA CYS A 258 6.29 -11.11 -13.97
C CYS A 258 6.73 -12.22 -13.01
N LEU A 259 6.32 -12.08 -11.75
CA LEU A 259 6.55 -13.05 -10.69
C LEU A 259 5.61 -14.25 -10.85
N ILE A 260 6.16 -15.45 -10.69
CA ILE A 260 5.44 -16.72 -10.63
C ILE A 260 5.91 -17.46 -9.39
N GLN A 261 4.98 -18.12 -8.71
CA GLN A 261 5.31 -19.03 -7.63
C GLN A 261 5.26 -20.46 -8.16
N GLU A 262 6.35 -21.18 -7.95
CA GLU A 262 6.51 -22.60 -8.27
C GLU A 262 5.70 -23.48 -7.31
N GLU A 263 5.58 -24.78 -7.62
CA GLU A 263 4.87 -25.74 -6.75
C GLU A 263 5.57 -25.96 -5.41
N ASP A 264 6.90 -25.83 -5.38
CA ASP A 264 7.72 -25.91 -4.16
C ASP A 264 7.65 -24.62 -3.31
N GLY A 265 7.00 -23.58 -3.83
CA GLY A 265 6.80 -22.31 -3.17
C GLY A 265 7.84 -21.23 -3.44
N ASP A 266 8.90 -21.53 -4.18
CA ASP A 266 9.88 -20.53 -4.60
C ASP A 266 9.35 -19.65 -5.72
N PHE A 267 10.06 -18.55 -5.97
CA PHE A 267 9.68 -17.57 -6.98
C PHE A 267 10.64 -17.55 -8.16
N ILE A 268 10.06 -17.42 -9.34
CA ILE A 268 10.77 -17.05 -10.54
C ILE A 268 10.21 -15.73 -11.08
N ILE A 269 11.09 -14.95 -11.71
CA ILE A 269 10.72 -13.73 -12.42
C ILE A 269 11.13 -13.92 -13.87
N LEU A 270 10.16 -13.81 -14.77
CA LEU A 270 10.37 -13.98 -16.20
C LEU A 270 9.90 -12.74 -16.97
N PRO A 271 10.47 -12.46 -18.17
CA PRO A 271 9.87 -11.52 -19.11
C PRO A 271 8.40 -11.84 -19.40
N ALA A 272 7.61 -10.85 -19.81
CA ALA A 272 6.15 -10.97 -19.92
C ALA A 272 5.66 -12.18 -20.73
N ASP A 273 6.24 -12.39 -21.92
CA ASP A 273 5.81 -13.44 -22.83
C ASP A 273 6.20 -14.83 -22.30
N GLU A 274 7.45 -14.99 -21.84
CA GLU A 274 7.93 -16.21 -21.18
C GLU A 274 7.13 -16.53 -19.91
N ALA A 275 6.82 -15.52 -19.09
CA ALA A 275 6.02 -15.69 -17.88
C ALA A 275 4.59 -16.16 -18.19
N LYS A 276 4.03 -15.76 -19.33
CA LYS A 276 2.70 -16.20 -19.75
C LYS A 276 2.75 -17.65 -20.19
N GLU A 277 3.69 -18.01 -21.07
CA GLU A 277 3.86 -19.37 -21.57
C GLU A 277 4.17 -20.34 -20.43
N TYR A 278 5.11 -19.97 -19.56
CA TYR A 278 5.48 -20.76 -18.40
C TYR A 278 4.30 -20.95 -17.44
N PHE A 279 3.57 -19.89 -17.10
CA PHE A 279 2.39 -20.01 -16.24
C PHE A 279 1.30 -20.91 -16.85
N GLU A 280 1.21 -20.96 -18.19
CA GLU A 280 0.29 -21.84 -18.90
C GLU A 280 0.73 -23.31 -18.89
N SER A 281 2.04 -23.59 -18.83
CA SER A 281 2.60 -24.95 -18.76
C SER A 281 2.58 -25.56 -17.36
N ILE A 282 2.49 -24.77 -16.29
CA ILE A 282 2.40 -25.28 -14.92
C ILE A 282 1.12 -26.11 -14.73
N ASN A 283 1.18 -27.09 -13.82
CA ASN A 283 0.06 -27.92 -13.41
C ASN A 283 -1.24 -27.11 -13.22
N PRO A 284 -2.34 -27.51 -13.89
CA PRO A 284 -3.61 -26.80 -13.79
C PRO A 284 -4.18 -26.69 -12.37
N LYS A 285 -3.83 -27.60 -11.45
CA LYS A 285 -4.26 -27.51 -10.04
C LYS A 285 -3.56 -26.37 -9.31
N HIS A 286 -2.24 -26.26 -9.48
CA HIS A 286 -1.44 -25.17 -8.91
C HIS A 286 -1.82 -23.81 -9.50
N ARG A 287 -1.93 -23.74 -10.84
CA ARG A 287 -2.33 -22.51 -11.55
C ARG A 287 -3.64 -21.89 -11.04
N LYS A 288 -4.63 -22.73 -10.72
CA LYS A 288 -5.95 -22.31 -10.20
C LYS A 288 -5.89 -21.62 -8.84
N LEU A 289 -4.78 -21.71 -8.12
CA LEU A 289 -4.58 -20.98 -6.87
C LEU A 289 -4.36 -19.48 -7.09
N TYR A 290 -3.89 -19.08 -8.27
CA TYR A 290 -3.50 -17.69 -8.55
C TYR A 290 -4.51 -16.95 -9.44
N GLU A 291 -5.44 -17.68 -10.07
CA GLU A 291 -6.49 -17.10 -10.91
C GLU A 291 -7.86 -17.14 -10.22
N GLY A 292 -8.70 -16.14 -10.49
CA GLY A 292 -10.13 -16.22 -10.19
C GLY A 292 -10.85 -17.22 -11.11
N ARG A 293 -12.09 -17.60 -10.80
CA ARG A 293 -12.91 -18.41 -11.73
C ARG A 293 -13.00 -17.67 -13.07
N LYS A 294 -12.39 -18.21 -14.13
CA LYS A 294 -12.62 -17.74 -15.50
C LYS A 294 -14.12 -17.85 -15.76
N LYS A 295 -14.79 -16.73 -16.02
CA LYS A 295 -16.11 -16.81 -16.65
C LYS A 295 -15.91 -17.59 -17.95
N LYS A 296 -16.68 -18.64 -18.17
CA LYS A 296 -16.82 -19.20 -19.53
C LYS A 296 -17.16 -18.01 -20.41
N GLN A 297 -16.27 -17.61 -21.31
CA GLN A 297 -16.67 -16.74 -22.41
C GLN A 297 -17.78 -17.51 -23.11
N LEU A 298 -19.01 -17.01 -23.02
CA LEU A 298 -20.07 -17.46 -23.90
C LEU A 298 -19.51 -17.24 -25.31
N LYS A 299 -19.22 -18.34 -26.01
CA LYS A 299 -18.98 -18.27 -27.45
C LYS A 299 -20.19 -17.56 -28.02
N VAL A 300 -20.01 -16.33 -28.50
CA VAL A 300 -20.97 -15.71 -29.40
C VAL A 300 -20.92 -16.59 -30.65
N ILE A 301 -21.87 -17.52 -30.74
CA ILE A 301 -22.12 -18.25 -31.97
C ILE A 301 -22.80 -17.22 -32.87
N ASN A 302 -22.02 -16.63 -33.78
CA ASN A 302 -22.59 -15.85 -34.87
C ASN A 302 -23.52 -16.77 -35.66
N ARG A 303 -24.81 -16.43 -35.68
CA ARG A 303 -25.76 -16.85 -36.71
C ARG A 303 -26.07 -15.62 -37.56
#